data_AF-R8BSK2-F1
#
_entry.id   AF-R8BSK2-F1
#
_cell.length_a   1.000
_cell.length_b   1.000
_cell.length_c   1.000
_cell.angle_alpha   90.00
_cell.angle_beta   90.00
_cell.angle_gamma   90.00
#
_symmetry.space_group_name_H-M   'P 1'
#
loop_
_entity.id
_entity.type
_entity.pdbx_description
1 polymer ?
#
loop_
_entity_poly.entity_id
_entity_poly.type
_entity_poly.pdbx_seq_one_letter_code
_entity_poly.pdbx_strand_id
1 'polypeptide(L)'
;MTTPSKPDTELLTEHFGYPPVSLLDDIINSINILAERALNSVEQGLLNAPVEHIGFKAKSSKSKQNAKTASSQPSMEEAARHEIENGTHQLETLLCASIDRNFDKFELYVMRNILCVKPEDRDWIRLGHYEGLNFDNLKSPDNPSVDSVTRLRRRLQASQKLNCMLHAEKARNEALLGELRGLVGGKVKAGERSSLSGPLVKEDPDTTESTHTFGFLQKKGDLADGDAETPFTTTTAFTLSQLQALRALSTSLRNMMPDLKGGATDAETVDDGKKGWRRERLEYVEGATRKHLENVRGLELGENGEVRDGEWQGEGRKLAKGEVEGLEKVVALLGKSGSKGDEMDETE
;
A
#
# COMPACT_ATOMS: atom_id res chain seq x y z
N MET A 1 62.10 11.93 23.74
CA MET A 1 60.97 12.24 22.86
C MET A 1 60.04 11.05 22.90
N THR A 2 58.89 11.18 23.54
CA THR A 2 57.87 10.13 23.58
C THR A 2 56.95 10.39 22.41
N THR A 3 57.10 9.61 21.32
CA THR A 3 56.10 9.58 20.26
C THR A 3 54.75 9.23 20.91
N PRO A 4 53.65 9.92 20.59
CA PRO A 4 52.33 9.51 21.09
C PRO A 4 52.12 8.05 20.72
N SER A 5 51.74 7.24 21.70
CA SER A 5 51.48 5.84 21.45
C SER A 5 50.25 5.80 20.53
N LYS A 6 50.28 5.04 19.42
CA LYS A 6 49.12 4.82 18.53
C LYS A 6 47.75 4.71 19.25
N PRO A 7 47.62 4.04 20.42
CA PRO A 7 46.36 4.01 21.18
C PRO A 7 45.87 5.37 21.68
N ASP A 8 46.75 6.33 21.97
CA ASP A 8 46.36 7.68 22.44
C ASP A 8 45.65 8.44 21.33
N THR A 9 46.20 8.36 20.12
CA THR A 9 45.59 8.99 18.96
C THR A 9 44.26 8.33 18.62
N GLU A 10 44.13 7.00 18.77
CA GLU A 10 42.87 6.28 18.53
C GLU A 10 41.79 6.70 19.53
N LEU A 11 42.11 6.72 20.83
CA LEU A 11 41.17 7.14 21.87
C LEU A 11 40.73 8.59 21.70
N LEU A 12 41.66 9.49 21.38
CA LEU A 12 41.34 10.89 21.10
C LEU A 12 40.54 11.04 19.81
N THR A 13 40.87 10.29 18.75
CA THR A 13 40.09 10.30 17.51
C THR A 13 38.66 9.83 17.71
N GLU A 14 38.46 8.82 18.55
CA GLU A 14 37.13 8.32 18.88
C GLU A 14 36.34 9.33 19.72
N HIS A 15 37.01 10.03 20.65
CA HIS A 15 36.39 11.06 21.46
C HIS A 15 35.96 12.27 20.64
N PHE A 16 36.83 12.79 19.78
CA PHE A 16 36.55 13.98 18.97
C PHE A 16 35.74 13.67 17.71
N GLY A 17 35.75 12.43 17.23
CA GLY A 17 35.17 12.02 15.96
C GLY A 17 36.03 12.39 14.74
N TYR A 18 37.21 12.98 14.95
CA TYR A 18 38.19 13.34 13.93
C TYR A 18 39.62 13.28 14.51
N PRO A 19 40.66 13.16 13.66
CA PRO A 19 42.04 13.18 14.13
C PRO A 19 42.43 14.53 14.75
N PRO A 20 43.03 14.56 15.95
CA PRO A 20 43.50 15.80 16.58
C PRO A 20 44.41 16.66 15.69
N VAL A 21 45.20 16.01 14.82
CA VAL A 21 46.07 16.69 13.85
C VAL A 21 45.26 17.51 12.84
N SER A 22 44.08 17.04 12.41
CA SER A 22 43.23 17.76 11.47
C SER A 22 42.72 19.10 12.03
N LEU A 23 42.47 19.17 13.34
CA LEU A 23 42.13 20.45 13.99
C LEU A 23 43.29 21.45 13.91
N LEU A 24 44.53 20.97 14.09
CA LEU A 24 45.71 21.81 14.01
C LEU A 24 45.96 22.27 12.57
N ASP A 25 45.80 21.37 11.59
CA ASP A 25 45.88 21.70 10.17
C ASP A 25 44.86 22.79 9.79
N ASP A 26 43.61 22.66 10.24
CA ASP A 26 42.56 23.66 9.98
C ASP A 26 42.87 25.02 10.62
N ILE A 27 43.42 25.02 11.84
CA ILE A 27 43.86 26.26 12.51
C ILE A 27 44.99 26.92 11.71
N ILE A 28 46.02 26.16 11.30
CA ILE A 28 47.16 26.69 10.53
C ILE A 28 46.68 27.25 9.19
N ASN A 29 45.83 26.51 8.48
CA ASN A 29 45.24 26.96 7.23
C ASN A 29 44.43 28.26 7.41
N SER A 30 43.62 28.35 8.47
CA SER A 30 42.83 29.55 8.75
C SER A 30 43.71 30.78 9.02
N ILE A 31 44.85 30.59 9.67
CA ILE A 31 45.77 31.66 10.03
C ILE A 31 46.57 32.12 8.83
N ASN A 32 46.98 31.21 7.95
CA ASN A 32 47.61 31.57 6.68
C ASN A 32 46.65 32.38 5.81
N ILE A 33 45.38 31.97 5.69
CA ILE A 33 44.35 32.74 4.97
C ILE A 33 44.14 34.12 5.58
N LEU A 34 44.10 34.23 6.92
CA LEU A 34 43.95 35.51 7.60
C LEU A 34 45.17 36.42 7.43
N ALA A 35 46.38 35.86 7.44
CA ALA A 35 47.63 36.57 7.22
C ALA A 35 47.70 37.15 5.80
N GLU A 36 47.40 36.32 4.78
CA GLU A 36 47.31 36.77 3.39
C GLU A 36 46.25 37.88 3.22
N ARG A 37 45.07 37.71 3.83
CA ARG A 37 44.01 38.72 3.77
C ARG A 37 44.41 40.03 4.46
N ALA A 38 45.07 39.96 5.60
CA ALA A 38 45.55 41.14 6.33
C ALA A 38 46.63 41.86 5.52
N LEU A 39 47.56 41.12 4.91
CA LEU A 39 48.60 41.69 4.06
C LEU A 39 48.01 42.38 2.84
N ASN A 40 47.07 41.74 2.14
CA ASN A 40 46.34 42.34 1.02
C ASN A 40 45.60 43.61 1.44
N SER A 41 45.01 43.63 2.65
CA SER A 41 44.35 44.82 3.19
C SER A 41 45.34 45.94 3.52
N VAL A 42 46.55 45.60 4.00
CA VAL A 42 47.63 46.57 4.26
C VAL A 42 48.14 47.15 2.94
N GLU A 43 48.38 46.31 1.93
CA GLU A 43 48.81 46.76 0.60
C GLU A 43 47.78 47.69 -0.03
N GLN A 44 46.51 47.31 -0.06
CA GLN A 44 45.43 48.17 -0.55
C GLN A 44 45.31 49.46 0.26
N GLY A 45 45.48 49.40 1.59
CA GLY A 45 45.48 50.57 2.45
C GLY A 45 46.63 51.54 2.14
N LEU A 46 47.83 51.02 1.87
CA LEU A 46 49.00 51.81 1.51
C LEU A 46 48.88 52.38 0.09
N LEU A 47 48.33 51.64 -0.86
CA LEU A 47 48.11 52.11 -2.23
C LEU A 47 47.04 53.20 -2.33
N ASN A 48 46.02 53.15 -1.47
CA ASN A 48 44.95 54.14 -1.40
C ASN A 48 45.38 55.41 -0.63
N ALA A 49 46.43 55.33 0.18
CA ALA A 49 46.93 56.47 0.93
C ALA A 49 47.75 57.41 0.02
N PRO A 50 47.57 58.73 0.15
CA PRO A 50 48.36 59.71 -0.61
C PRO A 50 49.86 59.59 -0.31
N VAL A 51 50.67 59.59 -1.36
CA VAL A 51 52.14 59.36 -1.32
C VAL A 51 52.89 60.30 -0.37
N GLU A 52 52.39 61.53 -0.16
CA GLU A 52 52.97 62.52 0.74
C GLU A 52 52.86 62.11 2.22
N HIS A 53 51.79 61.40 2.60
CA HIS A 53 51.55 60.96 3.98
C HIS A 53 52.34 59.70 4.35
N ILE A 54 52.73 58.90 3.36
CA ILE A 54 53.55 57.69 3.53
C ILE A 54 55.05 58.05 3.67
N GLY A 55 55.43 59.27 3.29
CA GLY A 55 56.80 59.78 3.43
C GLY A 55 57.60 59.84 2.12
N PHE A 56 56.96 59.59 0.97
CA PHE A 56 57.58 59.79 -0.34
C PHE A 56 57.68 61.30 -0.62
N LYS A 57 58.81 61.90 -0.25
CA LYS A 57 59.08 63.31 -0.53
C LYS A 57 59.49 63.49 -1.99
N ALA A 58 58.79 64.37 -2.70
CA ALA A 58 59.25 64.79 -4.01
C ALA A 58 60.65 65.41 -3.89
N LYS A 59 61.64 64.83 -4.58
CA LYS A 59 63.00 65.38 -4.59
C LYS A 59 62.95 66.81 -5.14
N SER A 60 63.06 67.79 -4.24
CA SER A 60 63.18 69.20 -4.59
C SER A 60 64.29 69.38 -5.62
N SER A 61 63.94 69.98 -6.75
CA SER A 61 64.75 70.22 -7.94
C SER A 61 66.06 71.00 -7.68
N LYS A 62 67.14 70.33 -7.27
CA LYS A 62 68.48 70.95 -7.15
C LYS A 62 69.57 70.40 -8.08
N SER A 63 69.20 69.62 -9.10
CA SER A 63 70.12 69.30 -10.21
C SER A 63 69.45 69.58 -11.57
N LYS A 64 69.46 70.86 -11.97
CA LYS A 64 69.22 71.29 -13.35
C LYS A 64 70.54 71.21 -14.10
N GLN A 65 71.05 70.00 -14.39
CA GLN A 65 72.15 69.82 -15.34
C GLN A 65 72.24 68.36 -15.82
N ASN A 66 71.21 67.91 -16.56
CA ASN A 66 71.32 67.00 -17.72
C ASN A 66 69.92 66.56 -18.17
N ALA A 67 69.24 67.44 -18.90
CA ALA A 67 67.91 67.20 -19.46
C ALA A 67 67.98 66.66 -20.89
N LYS A 68 68.69 65.54 -21.13
CA LYS A 68 68.74 64.91 -22.48
C LYS A 68 68.63 63.38 -22.52
N THR A 69 68.25 62.73 -21.42
CA THR A 69 68.06 61.26 -21.41
C THR A 69 66.96 60.84 -20.42
N ALA A 70 65.77 61.43 -20.53
CA ALA A 70 64.68 61.21 -19.56
C ALA A 70 63.34 60.82 -20.21
N SER A 71 63.37 59.92 -21.21
CA SER A 71 62.15 59.29 -21.75
C SER A 71 61.88 57.89 -21.16
N SER A 72 62.51 57.55 -20.03
CA SER A 72 62.31 56.28 -19.32
C SER A 72 62.63 56.45 -17.83
N GLN A 73 61.97 57.41 -17.17
CA GLN A 73 61.92 57.41 -15.71
C GLN A 73 60.48 57.10 -15.30
N PRO A 74 60.24 56.08 -14.46
CA PRO A 74 58.91 55.80 -13.95
C PRO A 74 58.40 57.03 -13.20
N SER A 75 57.10 57.27 -13.27
CA SER A 75 56.49 58.35 -12.49
C SER A 75 56.77 58.13 -10.99
N MET A 76 56.83 59.20 -10.20
CA MET A 76 57.10 59.09 -8.75
C MET A 76 56.08 58.18 -8.04
N GLU A 77 54.86 58.14 -8.55
CA GLU A 77 53.77 57.28 -8.08
C GLU A 77 54.01 55.81 -8.42
N GLU A 78 54.46 55.49 -9.64
CA GLU A 78 54.86 54.12 -10.01
C GLU A 78 56.04 53.62 -9.18
N ALA A 79 57.02 54.48 -8.90
CA ALA A 79 58.14 54.13 -8.04
C ALA A 79 57.69 53.84 -6.59
N ALA A 80 56.76 54.65 -6.06
CA ALA A 80 56.18 54.43 -4.73
C ALA A 80 55.37 53.13 -4.67
N ARG A 81 54.58 52.82 -5.71
CA ARG A 81 53.85 51.54 -5.81
C ARG A 81 54.77 50.34 -5.81
N HIS A 82 55.83 50.38 -6.62
CA HIS A 82 56.80 49.28 -6.69
C HIS A 82 57.60 49.13 -5.37
N GLU A 83 57.83 50.22 -4.62
CA GLU A 83 58.45 50.16 -3.30
C GLU A 83 57.50 49.57 -2.25
N ILE A 84 56.21 49.92 -2.31
CA ILE A 84 55.16 49.34 -1.46
C ILE A 84 55.02 47.85 -1.74
N GLU A 85 54.87 47.43 -3.00
CA GLU A 85 54.76 46.02 -3.41
C GLU A 85 55.97 45.20 -2.98
N ASN A 86 57.19 45.74 -3.12
CA ASN A 86 58.40 45.05 -2.66
C ASN A 86 58.46 44.97 -1.13
N GLY A 87 58.00 46.01 -0.43
CA GLY A 87 57.92 46.03 1.03
C GLY A 87 56.86 45.07 1.58
N THR A 88 55.68 45.00 0.96
CA THR A 88 54.62 44.05 1.32
C THR A 88 55.05 42.63 1.05
N HIS A 89 55.76 42.36 -0.05
CA HIS A 89 56.30 41.03 -0.33
C HIS A 89 57.41 40.61 0.67
N GLN A 90 58.26 41.53 1.11
CA GLN A 90 59.23 41.24 2.18
C GLN A 90 58.53 40.96 3.51
N LEU A 91 57.49 41.73 3.84
CA LEU A 91 56.67 41.52 5.03
C LEU A 91 55.95 40.18 4.98
N GLU A 92 55.39 39.79 3.83
CA GLU A 92 54.78 38.49 3.57
C GLU A 92 55.75 37.36 3.90
N THR A 93 56.94 37.41 3.33
CA THR A 93 57.96 36.37 3.49
C THR A 93 58.35 36.23 4.96
N LEU A 94 58.53 37.35 5.67
CA LEU A 94 58.84 37.34 7.10
C LEU A 94 57.68 36.84 7.95
N LEU A 95 56.45 37.24 7.62
CA LEU A 95 55.25 36.85 8.33
C LEU A 95 55.02 35.34 8.19
N CYS A 96 55.04 34.80 6.98
CA CYS A 96 54.90 33.37 6.71
C CYS A 96 55.97 32.57 7.46
N ALA A 97 57.24 32.95 7.35
CA ALA A 97 58.32 32.27 8.08
C ALA A 97 58.15 32.33 9.61
N SER A 98 57.59 33.42 10.13
CA SER A 98 57.31 33.57 11.56
C SER A 98 56.11 32.75 12.02
N ILE A 99 55.06 32.67 11.18
CA ILE A 99 53.86 31.88 11.41
C ILE A 99 54.26 30.40 11.42
N ASP A 100 54.90 29.89 10.37
CA ASP A 100 55.35 28.50 10.28
C ASP A 100 56.13 28.10 11.55
N ARG A 101 57.16 28.87 11.93
CA ARG A 101 58.00 28.56 13.09
C ARG A 101 57.25 28.58 14.43
N ASN A 102 56.29 29.49 14.61
CA ASN A 102 55.54 29.61 15.85
C ASN A 102 54.41 28.59 15.91
N PHE A 103 53.79 28.27 14.78
CA PHE A 103 52.72 27.30 14.67
C PHE A 103 53.24 25.85 14.72
N ASP A 104 54.45 25.57 14.23
CA ASP A 104 55.14 24.29 14.49
C ASP A 104 55.33 24.04 16.00
N LYS A 105 55.71 25.08 16.75
CA LYS A 105 55.86 24.99 18.22
C LYS A 105 54.53 24.85 18.93
N PHE A 106 53.52 25.56 18.43
CA PHE A 106 52.15 25.46 18.95
C PHE A 106 51.60 24.05 18.74
N GLU A 107 51.72 23.50 17.53
CA GLU A 107 51.32 22.13 17.20
C GLU A 107 51.98 21.13 18.16
N LEU A 108 53.30 21.24 18.32
CA LEU A 108 54.05 20.38 19.23
C LEU A 108 53.60 20.52 20.69
N TYR A 109 53.32 21.75 21.14
CA TYR A 109 52.83 22.00 22.50
C TYR A 109 51.44 21.41 22.72
N VAL A 110 50.51 21.63 21.79
CA VAL A 110 49.13 21.16 21.87
C VAL A 110 49.09 19.63 21.86
N MET A 111 49.78 18.99 20.92
CA MET A 111 49.82 17.53 20.82
C MET A 111 50.51 16.86 22.02
N ARG A 112 51.41 17.58 22.71
CA ARG A 112 52.13 17.03 23.86
C ARG A 112 51.44 17.27 25.19
N ASN A 113 50.74 18.40 25.35
CA ASN A 113 50.24 18.83 26.67
C ASN A 113 48.71 18.91 26.76
N ILE A 114 48.02 19.21 25.66
CA ILE A 114 46.56 19.41 25.66
C ILE A 114 45.87 18.18 25.09
N LEU A 115 46.21 17.82 23.85
CA LEU A 115 45.65 16.68 23.13
C LEU A 115 46.51 15.43 23.37
N CYS A 116 46.79 15.14 24.64
CA CYS A 116 47.58 14.00 25.06
C CYS A 116 46.92 13.31 26.26
N VAL A 117 46.93 11.99 26.25
CA VAL A 117 46.54 11.17 27.39
C VAL A 117 47.79 10.66 28.08
N LYS A 118 47.90 10.88 29.40
CA LYS A 118 49.01 10.34 30.17
C LYS A 118 48.90 8.80 30.20
N PRO A 119 50.03 8.08 30.06
CA PRO A 119 50.01 6.62 30.04
C PRO A 119 49.47 6.01 31.34
N GLU A 120 49.64 6.71 32.48
CA GLU A 120 49.14 6.27 33.79
C GLU A 120 47.61 6.35 33.91
N ASP A 121 47.00 7.33 33.26
CA ASP A 121 45.55 7.57 33.32
C ASP A 121 44.80 6.81 32.22
N ARG A 122 45.52 6.27 31.22
CA ARG A 122 44.94 5.65 30.02
C ARG A 122 43.95 4.53 30.35
N ASP A 123 44.32 3.64 31.26
CA ASP A 123 43.50 2.48 31.63
C ASP A 123 42.25 2.86 32.44
N TRP A 124 42.23 4.08 33.00
CA TRP A 124 41.15 4.61 33.82
C TRP A 124 40.19 5.51 33.02
N ILE A 125 40.59 5.94 31.82
CA ILE A 125 39.77 6.76 30.95
C ILE A 125 38.80 5.87 30.17
N ARG A 126 37.50 6.16 30.33
CA ARG A 126 36.43 5.51 29.59
C ARG A 126 35.62 6.57 28.85
N LEU A 127 35.40 6.39 27.56
CA LEU A 127 34.55 7.28 26.78
C LEU A 127 33.07 6.98 27.06
N GLY A 128 32.20 7.98 26.92
CA GLY A 128 30.79 7.87 27.29
C GLY A 128 30.02 6.77 26.55
N HIS A 129 30.39 6.43 25.31
CA HIS A 129 29.74 5.35 24.57
C HIS A 129 30.14 3.94 25.06
N TYR A 130 31.14 3.83 25.94
CA TYR A 130 31.45 2.60 26.68
C TYR A 130 30.72 2.50 28.02
N GLU A 131 29.89 3.49 28.38
CA GLU A 131 29.03 3.40 29.56
C GLU A 131 27.95 2.34 29.34
N GLY A 132 27.87 1.35 30.26
CA GLY A 132 26.95 0.22 30.16
C GLY A 132 27.45 -0.98 29.35
N LEU A 133 28.61 -0.87 28.68
CA LEU A 133 29.27 -2.01 28.03
C LEU A 133 30.16 -2.76 29.04
N ASN A 134 29.60 -3.79 29.67
CA ASN A 134 30.36 -4.69 30.55
C ASN A 134 30.80 -5.92 29.78
N PHE A 135 32.05 -5.93 29.32
CA PHE A 135 32.62 -7.03 28.54
C PHE A 135 33.02 -8.25 29.37
N ASP A 136 33.01 -8.15 30.70
CA ASP A 136 33.32 -9.26 31.61
C ASP A 136 32.33 -10.43 31.48
N ASN A 137 31.10 -10.13 31.07
CA ASN A 137 30.02 -11.11 30.92
C ASN A 137 29.92 -11.73 29.51
N LEU A 138 30.91 -11.52 28.63
CA LEU A 138 30.85 -11.98 27.24
C LEU A 138 30.67 -13.50 27.09
N LYS A 139 31.13 -14.27 28.08
CA LYS A 139 31.06 -15.75 28.10
C LYS A 139 29.77 -16.30 28.73
N SER A 140 28.85 -15.43 29.17
CA SER A 140 27.58 -15.89 29.71
C SER A 140 26.73 -16.54 28.59
N PRO A 141 26.07 -17.69 28.85
CA PRO A 141 25.27 -18.39 27.85
C PRO A 141 24.02 -17.61 27.42
N ASP A 142 23.62 -16.60 28.19
CA ASP A 142 22.49 -15.71 27.92
C ASP A 142 22.85 -14.49 27.06
N ASN A 143 24.12 -14.32 26.68
CA ASN A 143 24.53 -13.21 25.83
C ASN A 143 23.87 -13.35 24.44
N PRO A 144 23.18 -12.32 23.91
CA PRO A 144 22.50 -12.41 22.63
C PRO A 144 23.48 -12.71 21.48
N SER A 145 23.54 -13.98 21.08
CA SER A 145 24.20 -14.42 19.86
C SER A 145 23.37 -14.04 18.62
N VAL A 146 24.04 -13.87 17.48
CA VAL A 146 23.36 -13.72 16.18
C VAL A 146 22.36 -14.87 15.94
N ASP A 147 22.68 -16.07 16.43
CA ASP A 147 21.80 -17.23 16.35
C ASP A 147 20.55 -17.10 17.23
N SER A 148 20.65 -16.50 18.43
CA SER A 148 19.48 -16.30 19.29
C SER A 148 18.57 -15.22 18.71
N VAL A 149 19.14 -14.15 18.14
CA VAL A 149 18.40 -13.10 17.45
C VAL A 149 17.69 -13.65 16.20
N THR A 150 18.35 -14.47 15.38
CA THR A 150 17.70 -15.08 14.21
C THR A 150 16.59 -16.05 14.61
N ARG A 151 16.77 -16.84 15.68
CA ARG A 151 15.69 -17.66 16.26
C ARG A 151 14.51 -16.83 16.71
N LEU A 152 14.75 -15.71 17.41
CA LEU A 152 13.70 -14.79 17.85
C LEU A 152 12.98 -14.15 16.66
N ARG A 153 13.70 -13.73 15.61
CA ARG A 153 13.11 -13.22 14.37
C ARG A 153 12.21 -14.25 13.70
N ARG A 154 12.67 -15.51 13.57
CA ARG A 154 11.85 -16.61 13.02
C ARG A 154 10.62 -16.89 13.87
N ARG A 155 10.76 -16.90 15.21
CA ARG A 155 9.63 -17.05 16.14
C ARG A 155 8.62 -15.93 15.99
N LEU A 156 9.09 -14.69 15.86
CA LEU A 156 8.24 -13.52 15.66
C LEU A 156 7.50 -13.59 14.32
N GLN A 157 8.18 -13.96 13.23
CA GLN A 157 7.55 -14.18 11.93
C GLN A 157 6.48 -15.29 11.97
N ALA A 158 6.77 -16.42 12.63
CA ALA A 158 5.81 -17.50 12.81
C ALA A 158 4.60 -17.05 13.64
N SER A 159 4.84 -16.28 14.71
CA SER A 159 3.78 -15.70 15.55
C SER A 159 2.91 -14.69 14.78
N GLN A 160 3.51 -13.86 13.94
CA GLN A 160 2.79 -12.92 13.08
C GLN A 160 1.93 -13.66 12.05
N LYS A 161 2.49 -14.70 11.40
CA LYS A 161 1.73 -15.54 10.45
C LYS A 161 0.54 -16.21 11.13
N LEU A 162 0.74 -16.78 12.32
CA LEU A 162 -0.34 -17.38 13.11
C LEU A 162 -1.42 -16.33 13.41
N ASN A 163 -1.02 -15.13 13.85
CA ASN A 163 -1.98 -14.08 14.16
C ASN A 163 -2.83 -13.70 12.94
N CYS A 164 -2.21 -13.54 11.76
CA CYS A 164 -2.94 -13.29 10.52
C CYS A 164 -3.94 -14.42 10.18
N MET A 165 -3.54 -15.68 10.34
CA MET A 165 -4.43 -16.82 10.13
C MET A 165 -5.58 -16.84 11.13
N LEU A 166 -5.31 -16.54 12.41
CA LEU A 166 -6.33 -16.50 13.45
C LEU A 166 -7.35 -15.38 13.21
N HIS A 167 -6.88 -14.21 12.77
CA HIS A 167 -7.78 -13.12 12.35
C HIS A 167 -8.63 -13.51 11.13
N ALA A 168 -8.05 -14.22 10.15
CA ALA A 168 -8.80 -14.73 9.01
C ALA A 168 -9.85 -15.77 9.42
N GLU A 169 -9.50 -16.73 10.30
CA GLU A 169 -10.46 -17.72 10.82
C GLU A 169 -11.54 -17.05 11.66
N LYS A 170 -11.20 -16.06 12.48
CA LYS A 170 -12.17 -15.29 13.25
C LYS A 170 -13.17 -14.61 12.31
N ALA A 171 -12.71 -13.98 11.23
CA ALA A 171 -13.57 -13.35 10.25
C ALA A 171 -14.48 -14.38 9.54
N ARG A 172 -13.97 -15.56 9.18
CA ARG A 172 -14.79 -16.65 8.60
C ARG A 172 -15.84 -17.15 9.59
N ASN A 173 -15.46 -17.35 10.85
CA ASN A 173 -16.39 -17.76 11.90
C ASN A 173 -17.46 -16.70 12.14
N GLU A 174 -17.11 -15.41 12.12
CA GLU A 174 -18.09 -14.32 12.21
C GLU A 174 -19.04 -14.30 11.01
N ALA A 175 -18.56 -14.54 9.79
CA ALA A 175 -19.38 -14.66 8.59
C ALA A 175 -20.34 -15.86 8.67
N LEU A 176 -19.83 -17.05 9.02
CA LEU A 176 -20.64 -18.25 9.23
C LEU A 176 -21.68 -18.05 10.34
N LEU A 177 -21.31 -17.40 11.45
CA LEU A 177 -22.26 -17.04 12.49
C LEU A 177 -23.31 -16.05 11.98
N GLY A 178 -22.93 -15.12 11.10
CA GLY A 178 -23.85 -14.23 10.40
C GLY A 178 -24.85 -14.99 9.52
N GLU A 179 -24.37 -15.95 8.72
CA GLU A 179 -25.20 -16.81 7.88
C GLU A 179 -26.14 -17.68 8.72
N LEU A 180 -25.63 -18.33 9.76
CA LEU A 180 -26.44 -19.15 10.67
C LEU A 180 -27.49 -18.31 11.40
N ARG A 181 -27.13 -17.10 11.87
CA ARG A 181 -28.09 -16.17 12.47
C ARG A 181 -29.13 -15.70 11.44
N GLY A 182 -28.72 -15.46 10.20
CA GLY A 182 -29.59 -15.13 9.08
C GLY A 182 -30.56 -16.26 8.72
N LEU A 183 -30.12 -17.52 8.77
CA LEU A 183 -30.96 -18.70 8.54
C LEU A 183 -31.96 -18.92 9.69
N VAL A 184 -31.50 -18.77 10.93
CA VAL A 184 -32.30 -18.98 12.15
C VAL A 184 -33.24 -17.78 12.44
N GLY A 185 -33.03 -16.63 11.79
CA GLY A 185 -33.82 -15.41 12.02
C GLY A 185 -33.60 -14.79 13.41
N GLY A 186 -32.47 -15.13 14.05
CA GLY A 186 -32.14 -14.66 15.38
C GLY A 186 -31.69 -13.20 15.33
N LYS A 187 -32.62 -12.28 15.61
CA LYS A 187 -32.31 -10.87 15.87
C LYS A 187 -31.50 -10.78 17.17
N VAL A 188 -30.18 -10.95 17.09
CA VAL A 188 -29.30 -10.73 18.24
C VAL A 188 -29.35 -9.24 18.57
N LYS A 189 -29.96 -8.89 19.71
CA LYS A 189 -29.84 -7.55 20.29
C LYS A 189 -28.34 -7.26 20.42
N ALA A 190 -27.87 -6.29 19.63
CA ALA A 190 -26.52 -5.76 19.71
C ALA A 190 -26.33 -5.08 21.08
N GLY A 191 -25.81 -5.84 22.04
CA GLY A 191 -25.27 -5.32 23.29
C GLY A 191 -23.82 -4.87 23.07
N GLU A 192 -23.66 -3.57 22.86
CA GLU A 192 -22.56 -2.77 23.39
C GLU A 192 -21.12 -3.16 22.99
N ARG A 193 -20.62 -2.55 21.89
CA ARG A 193 -19.35 -1.77 21.88
C ARG A 193 -19.10 -1.10 20.53
N SER A 194 -19.08 0.23 20.59
CA SER A 194 -18.20 1.17 19.87
C SER A 194 -18.31 1.33 18.33
N SER A 195 -18.99 2.42 17.95
CA SER A 195 -18.52 3.50 17.06
C SER A 195 -17.67 3.12 15.83
N LEU A 196 -18.20 3.37 14.63
CA LEU A 196 -17.66 4.33 13.62
C LEU A 196 -18.40 4.22 12.26
N SER A 197 -18.88 5.37 11.79
CA SER A 197 -19.10 5.80 10.38
C SER A 197 -19.98 5.00 9.40
N GLY A 198 -21.06 5.63 8.92
CA GLY A 198 -21.72 5.32 7.63
C GLY A 198 -23.21 5.69 7.59
N PRO A 199 -23.75 6.26 6.50
CA PRO A 199 -24.87 7.22 6.58
C PRO A 199 -26.26 6.60 6.72
N LEU A 200 -27.08 7.38 7.41
CA LEU A 200 -28.51 7.24 7.65
C LEU A 200 -29.30 7.14 6.33
N VAL A 201 -29.86 5.96 6.04
CA VAL A 201 -31.05 5.83 5.21
C VAL A 201 -32.19 5.44 6.14
N LYS A 202 -33.16 6.34 6.29
CA LYS A 202 -34.48 6.02 6.81
C LYS A 202 -35.19 5.21 5.73
N GLU A 203 -35.46 3.95 5.99
CA GLU A 203 -36.41 3.18 5.18
C GLU A 203 -37.72 3.03 5.97
N ASP A 204 -38.78 3.47 5.31
CA ASP A 204 -40.18 3.30 5.68
C ASP A 204 -40.58 1.81 5.73
N PRO A 205 -41.67 1.45 6.43
CA PRO A 205 -42.01 0.07 6.74
C PRO A 205 -42.87 -0.53 5.62
N ASP A 206 -42.26 -1.02 4.54
CA ASP A 206 -43.00 -1.83 3.58
C ASP A 206 -42.15 -2.94 2.95
N THR A 207 -42.60 -4.17 3.21
CA THR A 207 -42.47 -5.35 2.34
C THR A 207 -41.11 -5.66 1.73
N THR A 208 -40.22 -6.27 2.53
CA THR A 208 -39.36 -7.36 2.01
C THR A 208 -39.32 -8.48 3.03
N GLU A 209 -40.09 -9.53 2.77
CA GLU A 209 -39.90 -10.83 3.41
C GLU A 209 -38.52 -11.36 2.99
N SER A 210 -37.47 -10.99 3.70
CA SER A 210 -36.31 -11.87 3.80
C SER A 210 -36.73 -13.00 4.72
N THR A 211 -37.39 -13.99 4.12
CA THR A 211 -37.90 -15.19 4.76
C THR A 211 -36.72 -15.96 5.33
N HIS A 212 -36.29 -15.59 6.55
CA HIS A 212 -35.37 -16.37 7.34
C HIS A 212 -35.85 -17.82 7.30
N THR A 213 -35.08 -18.71 6.68
CA THR A 213 -35.54 -20.05 6.25
C THR A 213 -36.04 -20.87 7.44
N PHE A 214 -35.49 -20.61 8.63
CA PHE A 214 -35.89 -21.20 9.90
C PHE A 214 -36.44 -20.17 10.91
N GLY A 215 -36.56 -18.89 10.54
CA GLY A 215 -37.07 -17.85 11.42
C GLY A 215 -38.55 -18.02 11.80
N PHE A 216 -39.31 -18.75 10.99
CA PHE A 216 -40.68 -19.15 11.33
C PHE A 216 -40.73 -20.06 12.57
N LEU A 217 -39.65 -20.83 12.86
CA LEU A 217 -39.60 -21.68 14.05
C LEU A 217 -39.46 -20.89 15.36
N GLN A 218 -38.88 -19.69 15.30
CA GLN A 218 -38.79 -18.80 16.47
C GLN A 218 -40.08 -18.01 16.72
N LYS A 219 -40.85 -17.71 15.66
CA LYS A 219 -42.18 -17.12 15.78
C LYS A 219 -43.18 -18.21 16.17
N LYS A 220 -43.09 -18.69 17.42
CA LYS A 220 -44.05 -19.65 18.00
C LYS A 220 -45.50 -19.13 18.02
N GLY A 221 -45.74 -17.85 17.76
CA GLY A 221 -47.08 -17.27 17.59
C GLY A 221 -48.03 -17.59 18.75
N ASP A 222 -49.32 -17.64 18.43
CA ASP A 222 -50.43 -18.00 19.36
C ASP A 222 -50.49 -19.50 19.69
N LEU A 223 -49.54 -20.31 19.18
CA LEU A 223 -49.51 -21.76 19.41
C LEU A 223 -49.10 -22.11 20.85
N ALA A 224 -48.60 -21.14 21.63
CA ALA A 224 -48.18 -21.34 23.02
C ALA A 224 -49.31 -21.16 24.06
N ASP A 225 -50.51 -20.73 23.66
CA ASP A 225 -51.62 -20.45 24.59
C ASP A 225 -52.31 -21.73 25.13
N GLY A 226 -51.99 -22.90 24.58
CA GLY A 226 -52.54 -24.20 24.99
C GLY A 226 -51.61 -25.06 25.86
N ASP A 227 -50.48 -25.52 25.29
CA ASP A 227 -49.50 -26.39 25.97
C ASP A 227 -48.08 -26.00 25.56
N ALA A 228 -47.26 -25.62 26.53
CA ALA A 228 -45.97 -24.94 26.31
C ALA A 228 -44.84 -25.88 25.83
N GLU A 229 -44.92 -27.17 26.19
CA GLU A 229 -43.82 -28.11 25.98
C GLU A 229 -43.85 -28.74 24.58
N THR A 230 -45.03 -29.02 24.01
CA THR A 230 -45.13 -29.68 22.67
C THR A 230 -46.30 -29.19 21.78
N PRO A 231 -46.44 -27.88 21.53
CA PRO A 231 -47.62 -27.29 20.89
C PRO A 231 -47.90 -27.81 19.46
N PHE A 232 -46.86 -28.17 18.71
CA PHE A 232 -47.02 -28.75 17.37
C PHE A 232 -47.58 -30.16 17.39
N THR A 233 -47.15 -31.00 18.34
CA THR A 233 -47.61 -32.39 18.42
C THR A 233 -49.07 -32.46 18.87
N THR A 234 -49.49 -31.58 19.78
CA THR A 234 -50.87 -31.52 20.29
C THR A 234 -51.82 -30.96 19.24
N THR A 235 -51.43 -29.89 18.53
CA THR A 235 -52.22 -29.32 17.44
C THR A 235 -52.33 -30.28 16.25
N THR A 236 -51.25 -30.99 15.88
CA THR A 236 -51.29 -32.01 14.81
C THR A 236 -52.14 -33.21 15.21
N ALA A 237 -52.06 -33.69 16.46
CA ALA A 237 -52.92 -34.76 16.96
C ALA A 237 -54.41 -34.33 16.99
N PHE A 238 -54.70 -33.11 17.41
CA PHE A 238 -56.06 -32.55 17.43
C PHE A 238 -56.63 -32.43 16.01
N THR A 239 -55.90 -31.84 15.06
CA THR A 239 -56.35 -31.75 13.64
C THR A 239 -56.53 -33.13 13.00
N LEU A 240 -55.65 -34.11 13.30
CA LEU A 240 -55.83 -35.49 12.86
C LEU A 240 -57.12 -36.11 13.41
N SER A 241 -57.41 -35.88 14.69
CA SER A 241 -58.63 -36.36 15.34
C SER A 241 -59.88 -35.70 14.73
N GLN A 242 -59.83 -34.40 14.43
CA GLN A 242 -60.91 -33.68 13.77
C GLN A 242 -61.14 -34.15 12.33
N LEU A 243 -60.07 -34.52 11.60
CA LEU A 243 -60.19 -35.11 10.26
C LEU A 243 -60.86 -36.48 10.28
N GLN A 244 -60.63 -37.28 11.33
CA GLN A 244 -61.35 -38.55 11.50
C GLN A 244 -62.83 -38.31 11.79
N ALA A 245 -63.17 -37.34 12.64
CA ALA A 245 -64.55 -36.94 12.90
C ALA A 245 -65.24 -36.40 11.63
N LEU A 246 -64.55 -35.57 10.83
CA LEU A 246 -65.03 -35.09 9.53
C LEU A 246 -65.21 -36.23 8.52
N ARG A 247 -64.31 -37.23 8.50
CA ARG A 247 -64.50 -38.43 7.67
C ARG A 247 -65.72 -39.22 8.12
N ALA A 248 -65.91 -39.41 9.41
CA ALA A 248 -67.10 -40.08 9.96
C ALA A 248 -68.39 -39.30 9.62
N LEU A 249 -68.38 -37.97 9.72
CA LEU A 249 -69.50 -37.12 9.31
C LEU A 249 -69.73 -37.16 7.80
N SER A 250 -68.68 -37.17 6.99
CA SER A 250 -68.78 -37.25 5.52
C SER A 250 -69.29 -38.61 5.06
N THR A 251 -68.93 -39.69 5.76
CA THR A 251 -69.43 -41.05 5.49
C THR A 251 -70.86 -41.20 5.99
N SER A 252 -71.22 -40.62 7.13
CA SER A 252 -72.60 -40.51 7.60
C SER A 252 -73.47 -39.70 6.62
N LEU A 253 -72.98 -38.55 6.14
CA LEU A 253 -73.66 -37.76 5.10
C LEU A 253 -73.78 -38.53 3.79
N ARG A 254 -72.74 -39.29 3.41
CA ARG A 254 -72.76 -40.16 2.23
C ARG A 254 -73.73 -41.34 2.37
N ASN A 255 -73.92 -41.86 3.59
CA ASN A 255 -74.87 -42.95 3.88
C ASN A 255 -76.30 -42.45 4.10
N MET A 256 -76.50 -41.18 4.49
CA MET A 256 -77.79 -40.50 4.49
C MET A 256 -78.16 -39.95 3.10
N MET A 257 -77.18 -39.83 2.19
CA MET A 257 -77.40 -39.45 0.80
C MET A 257 -78.32 -40.42 0.03
N PRO A 258 -78.25 -41.76 0.17
CA PRO A 258 -79.23 -42.66 -0.44
C PRO A 258 -80.64 -42.53 0.15
N ASP A 259 -80.81 -42.12 1.41
CA ASP A 259 -82.13 -41.85 2.01
C ASP A 259 -82.72 -40.50 1.53
N LEU A 260 -81.88 -39.51 1.22
CA LEU A 260 -82.31 -38.31 0.48
C LEU A 260 -82.46 -38.57 -1.03
N LYS A 261 -81.80 -39.62 -1.56
CA LYS A 261 -81.90 -40.10 -2.95
C LYS A 261 -82.96 -41.20 -3.10
N GLY A 262 -83.92 -41.26 -2.19
CA GLY A 262 -85.23 -41.89 -2.38
C GLY A 262 -86.19 -41.04 -3.24
N GLY A 263 -85.72 -39.91 -3.78
CA GLY A 263 -86.37 -39.17 -4.84
C GLY A 263 -85.35 -38.74 -5.88
N ALA A 264 -85.64 -39.01 -7.15
CA ALA A 264 -84.86 -38.71 -8.36
C ALA A 264 -83.75 -39.71 -8.74
N THR A 265 -84.24 -40.77 -9.40
CA THR A 265 -83.79 -41.30 -10.70
C THR A 265 -82.64 -40.60 -11.41
N ASP A 266 -81.75 -41.43 -11.95
CA ASP A 266 -81.09 -41.34 -13.26
C ASP A 266 -80.59 -39.98 -13.75
N ALA A 267 -79.26 -39.86 -13.81
CA ALA A 267 -78.59 -39.26 -14.95
C ALA A 267 -77.12 -39.71 -14.98
N GLU A 268 -76.82 -40.62 -15.89
CA GLU A 268 -75.50 -40.61 -16.52
C GLU A 268 -75.30 -39.28 -17.28
N THR A 269 -74.01 -39.00 -17.53
CA THR A 269 -73.44 -38.21 -18.63
C THR A 269 -72.98 -36.75 -18.36
N VAL A 270 -71.77 -36.51 -18.88
CA VAL A 270 -71.15 -35.26 -19.35
C VAL A 270 -70.35 -34.41 -18.35
N ASP A 271 -69.02 -34.55 -18.34
CA ASP A 271 -68.09 -33.42 -18.12
C ASP A 271 -66.74 -33.61 -18.83
N ASP A 272 -66.75 -33.64 -20.17
CA ASP A 272 -65.54 -33.53 -21.00
C ASP A 272 -65.24 -32.09 -21.43
N GLY A 273 -66.16 -31.14 -21.20
CA GLY A 273 -66.04 -29.75 -21.65
C GLY A 273 -65.13 -28.87 -20.80
N LYS A 274 -65.04 -29.10 -19.48
CA LYS A 274 -64.23 -28.22 -18.59
C LYS A 274 -62.72 -28.41 -18.72
N LYS A 275 -62.25 -29.54 -19.26
CA LYS A 275 -60.82 -29.76 -19.54
C LYS A 275 -60.33 -28.96 -20.75
N GLY A 276 -61.20 -28.73 -21.75
CA GLY A 276 -60.88 -27.93 -22.93
C GLY A 276 -60.58 -26.47 -22.59
N TRP A 277 -61.48 -25.81 -21.84
CA TRP A 277 -61.32 -24.40 -21.47
C TRP A 277 -60.08 -24.12 -20.61
N ARG A 278 -59.74 -25.01 -19.66
CA ARG A 278 -58.54 -24.85 -18.84
C ARG A 278 -57.26 -25.03 -19.65
N ARG A 279 -57.26 -25.98 -20.59
CA ARG A 279 -56.13 -26.24 -21.48
C ARG A 279 -55.91 -25.08 -22.44
N GLU A 280 -56.98 -24.56 -23.04
CA GLU A 280 -56.92 -23.41 -23.94
C GLU A 280 -56.42 -22.14 -23.24
N ARG A 281 -56.85 -21.89 -21.99
CA ARG A 281 -56.32 -20.79 -21.18
C ARG A 281 -54.87 -20.99 -20.78
N LEU A 282 -54.46 -22.22 -20.47
CA LEU A 282 -53.06 -22.54 -20.17
C LEU A 282 -52.18 -22.27 -21.38
N GLU A 283 -52.57 -22.75 -22.55
CA GLU A 283 -51.85 -22.53 -23.82
C GLU A 283 -51.78 -21.05 -24.18
N TYR A 284 -52.85 -20.28 -23.95
CA TYR A 284 -52.83 -18.82 -24.16
C TYR A 284 -51.89 -18.08 -23.21
N VAL A 285 -51.90 -18.44 -21.92
CA VAL A 285 -51.01 -17.83 -20.91
C VAL A 285 -49.56 -18.20 -21.18
N GLU A 286 -49.26 -19.47 -21.46
CA GLU A 286 -47.92 -19.92 -21.85
C GLU A 286 -47.45 -19.20 -23.13
N GLY A 287 -48.29 -19.10 -24.16
CA GLY A 287 -47.97 -18.38 -25.38
C GLY A 287 -47.74 -16.88 -25.19
N ALA A 288 -48.51 -16.22 -24.33
CA ALA A 288 -48.34 -14.80 -24.02
C ALA A 288 -47.06 -14.54 -23.20
N THR A 289 -46.76 -15.40 -22.22
CA THR A 289 -45.52 -15.31 -21.43
C THR A 289 -44.28 -15.60 -22.29
N ARG A 290 -44.34 -16.57 -23.20
CA ARG A 290 -43.27 -16.87 -24.16
C ARG A 290 -42.96 -15.68 -25.05
N LYS A 291 -43.98 -15.10 -25.70
CA LYS A 291 -43.83 -13.90 -26.54
C LYS A 291 -43.29 -12.70 -25.76
N HIS A 292 -43.68 -12.54 -24.49
CA HIS A 292 -43.16 -11.45 -23.65
C HIS A 292 -41.69 -11.67 -23.28
N LEU A 293 -41.28 -12.89 -22.94
CA LEU A 293 -39.89 -13.24 -22.62
C LEU A 293 -38.97 -13.12 -23.84
N GLU A 294 -39.44 -13.52 -25.02
CA GLU A 294 -38.72 -13.38 -26.29
C GLU A 294 -38.59 -11.90 -26.70
N ASN A 295 -39.69 -11.11 -26.65
CA ASN A 295 -39.66 -9.73 -27.14
C ASN A 295 -39.04 -8.71 -26.18
N VAL A 296 -39.20 -8.87 -24.86
CA VAL A 296 -38.78 -7.85 -23.87
C VAL A 296 -37.43 -8.20 -23.25
N ARG A 297 -37.13 -9.49 -23.05
CA ARG A 297 -35.87 -9.93 -22.44
C ARG A 297 -34.90 -10.59 -23.42
N GLY A 298 -35.30 -10.85 -24.67
CA GLY A 298 -34.40 -11.38 -25.70
C GLY A 298 -33.94 -12.82 -25.48
N LEU A 299 -34.69 -13.62 -24.71
CA LEU A 299 -34.38 -15.04 -24.51
C LEU A 299 -34.92 -15.87 -25.67
N GLU A 300 -34.11 -16.77 -26.24
CA GLU A 300 -34.59 -17.78 -27.18
C GLU A 300 -35.08 -19.01 -26.37
N LEU A 301 -36.37 -19.33 -26.45
CA LEU A 301 -36.93 -20.51 -25.78
C LEU A 301 -37.11 -21.68 -26.76
N GLY A 302 -36.78 -22.90 -26.32
CA GLY A 302 -37.04 -24.13 -27.08
C GLY A 302 -38.53 -24.52 -27.13
N GLU A 303 -38.87 -25.53 -27.95
CA GLU A 303 -40.25 -26.05 -28.11
C GLU A 303 -40.93 -26.41 -26.78
N ASN A 304 -40.13 -26.80 -25.78
CA ASN A 304 -40.57 -27.20 -24.44
C ASN A 304 -40.38 -26.12 -23.36
N GLY A 305 -40.05 -24.86 -23.72
CA GLY A 305 -39.91 -23.75 -22.76
C GLY A 305 -38.58 -23.69 -22.00
N GLU A 306 -37.56 -24.40 -22.47
CA GLU A 306 -36.18 -24.31 -21.98
C GLU A 306 -35.50 -23.01 -22.46
N VAL A 307 -34.71 -22.38 -21.60
CA VAL A 307 -33.93 -21.18 -21.94
C VAL A 307 -32.67 -21.61 -22.68
N ARG A 308 -32.51 -21.22 -23.95
CA ARG A 308 -31.27 -21.45 -24.69
C ARG A 308 -30.30 -20.30 -24.41
N ASP A 309 -29.43 -20.49 -23.42
CA ASP A 309 -28.23 -19.68 -23.29
C ASP A 309 -27.19 -20.17 -24.29
N GLY A 310 -26.59 -19.25 -25.03
CA GLY A 310 -25.82 -19.49 -26.27
C GLY A 310 -24.48 -20.24 -26.15
N GLU A 311 -24.30 -21.16 -25.21
CA GLU A 311 -23.09 -21.98 -25.09
C GLU A 311 -23.37 -23.50 -25.05
N TRP A 312 -23.08 -24.14 -26.19
CA TRP A 312 -22.72 -25.55 -26.44
C TRP A 312 -23.78 -26.64 -26.81
N GLN A 313 -23.69 -27.00 -28.10
CA GLN A 313 -23.65 -28.34 -28.75
C GLN A 313 -24.83 -29.33 -28.67
N GLY A 314 -25.77 -29.10 -29.58
CA GLY A 314 -26.43 -30.13 -30.40
C GLY A 314 -26.36 -29.70 -31.88
N GLU A 315 -26.94 -30.46 -32.83
CA GLU A 315 -26.94 -30.14 -34.28
C GLU A 315 -27.03 -28.62 -34.53
N GLY A 316 -26.05 -28.10 -35.26
CA GLY A 316 -25.89 -26.66 -35.48
C GLY A 316 -27.18 -26.01 -35.98
N ARG A 317 -27.29 -24.71 -35.71
CA ARG A 317 -28.37 -23.80 -36.15
C ARG A 317 -28.94 -24.27 -37.50
N LYS A 318 -30.24 -24.60 -37.57
CA LYS A 318 -30.91 -24.81 -38.85
C LYS A 318 -30.88 -23.47 -39.59
N LEU A 319 -29.92 -23.31 -40.51
CA LEU A 319 -29.79 -22.12 -41.35
C LEU A 319 -31.14 -21.89 -42.03
N ALA A 320 -31.66 -20.68 -41.90
CA ALA A 320 -32.88 -20.32 -42.61
C ALA A 320 -32.62 -20.46 -44.11
N LYS A 321 -33.61 -20.92 -44.87
CA LYS A 321 -33.48 -21.17 -46.32
C LYS A 321 -32.87 -19.97 -47.09
N GLY A 322 -33.13 -18.74 -46.64
CA GLY A 322 -32.53 -17.52 -47.21
C GLY A 322 -31.04 -17.30 -46.90
N GLU A 323 -30.51 -17.81 -45.78
CA GLU A 323 -29.07 -17.74 -45.48
C GLU A 323 -28.28 -18.74 -46.33
N VAL A 324 -28.88 -19.89 -46.65
CA VAL A 324 -28.31 -20.90 -47.57
C VAL A 324 -28.24 -20.36 -48.99
N GLU A 325 -29.30 -19.70 -49.48
CA GLU A 325 -29.31 -19.04 -50.79
C GLU A 325 -28.30 -17.87 -50.87
N GLY A 326 -28.02 -17.20 -49.74
CA GLY A 326 -27.00 -16.17 -49.61
C GLY A 326 -25.58 -16.73 -49.69
N LEU A 327 -25.30 -17.83 -48.98
CA LEU A 327 -24.01 -18.52 -49.05
C LEU A 327 -23.76 -19.13 -50.43
N GLU A 328 -24.78 -19.73 -51.05
CA GLU A 328 -24.68 -20.28 -52.41
C GLU A 328 -24.32 -19.20 -53.44
N LYS A 329 -24.85 -17.98 -53.31
CA LYS A 329 -24.45 -16.84 -54.16
C LYS A 329 -23.01 -16.40 -53.93
N VAL A 330 -22.54 -16.39 -52.69
CA VAL A 330 -21.16 -15.99 -52.35
C VAL A 330 -20.16 -17.06 -52.79
N VAL A 331 -20.48 -18.34 -52.62
CA VAL A 331 -19.67 -19.47 -53.10
C VAL A 331 -19.66 -19.53 -54.63
N ALA A 332 -20.76 -19.20 -55.31
CA ALA A 332 -20.79 -19.08 -56.77
C ALA A 332 -19.94 -17.89 -57.29
N LEU A 333 -19.84 -16.80 -56.52
CA LEU A 333 -18.95 -15.68 -56.81
C LEU A 333 -17.48 -16.00 -56.56
N LEU A 334 -17.17 -16.73 -55.48
CA LEU A 334 -15.81 -17.09 -55.07
C LEU A 334 -15.24 -18.26 -55.89
N GLY A 335 -16.08 -19.21 -56.28
CA GLY A 335 -15.73 -20.33 -57.17
C GLY A 335 -15.43 -19.89 -58.60
N LYS A 336 -15.81 -18.67 -59.00
CA LYS A 336 -15.52 -18.10 -60.32
C LYS A 336 -14.18 -17.35 -60.38
N SER A 337 -13.51 -17.14 -59.24
CA SER A 337 -12.22 -16.42 -59.13
C SER A 337 -11.01 -17.31 -58.85
N GLY A 338 -11.15 -18.64 -58.79
CA GLY A 338 -10.10 -19.58 -58.35
C GLY A 338 -9.57 -20.57 -59.40
N SER A 339 -9.65 -20.25 -60.70
CA SER A 339 -9.08 -21.09 -61.78
C SER A 339 -7.87 -20.40 -62.41
N LYS A 340 -6.69 -20.48 -61.77
CA LYS A 340 -5.36 -20.25 -62.41
C LYS A 340 -4.20 -20.68 -61.51
N GLY A 341 -3.41 -21.67 -61.98
CA GLY A 341 -2.06 -22.07 -61.49
C GLY A 341 -2.08 -23.01 -60.27
N ASP A 342 -1.35 -24.11 -60.18
CA ASP A 342 -0.19 -24.61 -60.92
C ASP A 342 -0.12 -26.15 -60.81
N GLU A 343 0.18 -26.82 -61.93
CA GLU A 343 0.77 -28.17 -62.01
C GLU A 343 2.26 -28.09 -61.69
N MET A 344 2.79 -29.05 -60.92
CA MET A 344 4.16 -29.59 -60.90
C MET A 344 4.36 -30.36 -59.58
N ASP A 345 5.07 -31.47 -59.45
CA ASP A 345 5.67 -32.46 -60.34
C ASP A 345 6.16 -33.56 -59.36
N GLU A 346 5.88 -34.83 -59.62
CA GLU A 346 6.39 -35.95 -58.83
C GLU A 346 7.74 -36.39 -59.40
N THR A 347 8.82 -36.30 -58.63
CA THR A 347 10.00 -37.14 -58.86
C THR A 347 10.65 -37.60 -57.55
N GLU A 348 10.79 -38.94 -57.49
CA GLU A 348 11.61 -39.83 -56.65
C GLU A 348 11.22 -40.13 -55.20
#